data_AF-A0A9X2P1T4-F1
#
_entry.id   AF-A0A9X2P1T4-F1
#
_cell.length_a   1.000
_cell.length_b   1.000
_cell.length_c   1.000
_cell.angle_alpha   90.00
_cell.angle_beta   90.00
_cell.angle_gamma   90.00
#
_symmetry.space_group_name_H-M   'P 1'
#
loop_
_entity.id
_entity.type
_entity.pdbx_description
1 polymer ?
#
loop_
_entity_poly.entity_id
_entity_poly.type
_entity_poly.pdbx_seq_one_letter_code
_entity_poly.pdbx_strand_id
1 'polypeptide(L)'
;MIAKRGNIRQWHFAHKADKCSYDKYLHSIAEIMIMNWFNQKEHIILSMDSYEKCDKYDNCVFYDKINCKRVKKVQFDLKTYYSKCIQEHRCRDFIADLYCENKTNPNLPIFIEVFVTHECSQEKKKSGIRIIELSIQSEEDILDIVNSTNLNECEKVKLHNFKRKEVLAEDFAQPFQKYILHHTLKSYVERDTFTCRNYNHHRKGIYEISMPYDDCIPYFINSGGLYTIGKVKAYLDGYLKKDCQLCKWQAEDMSGSKFCKLYKKCGNPKYCNDNDVSKCSMFRENTQMINDAISDFNEYQKNDSVDIWNIDTPY
;
A
#
# COMPACT_ATOMS: atom_id res chain seq x y z
N MET A 1 -35.97 -32.82 38.69
CA MET A 1 -37.03 -31.86 38.27
C MET A 1 -36.43 -30.47 38.39
N ILE A 2 -36.19 -29.73 37.30
CA ILE A 2 -35.59 -28.38 37.34
C ILE A 2 -36.73 -27.36 37.26
N ALA A 3 -36.90 -26.55 38.31
CA ALA A 3 -37.92 -25.51 38.33
C ALA A 3 -37.44 -24.26 37.59
N LYS A 4 -38.09 -23.89 36.49
CA LYS A 4 -37.87 -22.60 35.82
C LYS A 4 -38.76 -21.53 36.47
N ARG A 5 -38.15 -20.51 37.10
CA ARG A 5 -38.83 -19.37 37.73
C ARG A 5 -38.54 -18.09 36.93
N GLY A 6 -39.27 -17.90 35.83
CA GLY A 6 -39.33 -16.60 35.15
C GLY A 6 -40.37 -15.69 35.79
N ASN A 7 -40.22 -14.37 35.67
CA ASN A 7 -41.16 -13.38 36.19
C ASN A 7 -42.51 -13.33 35.45
N ILE A 8 -42.61 -13.97 34.28
CA ILE A 8 -43.82 -14.02 33.44
C ILE A 8 -44.18 -15.48 33.22
N ARG A 9 -45.42 -15.85 33.57
CA ARG A 9 -45.96 -17.20 33.41
C ARG A 9 -46.65 -17.31 32.04
N GLN A 10 -45.89 -17.66 31.01
CA GLN A 10 -46.40 -17.89 29.66
C GLN A 10 -46.09 -19.32 29.18
N TRP A 11 -47.02 -19.87 28.39
CA TRP A 11 -46.80 -21.12 27.67
C TRP A 11 -45.64 -20.91 26.68
N HIS A 12 -44.57 -21.67 26.85
CA HIS A 12 -43.44 -21.67 25.94
C HIS A 12 -43.02 -23.12 25.69
N PHE A 13 -42.54 -23.39 24.48
CA PHE A 13 -41.94 -24.67 24.17
C PHE A 13 -40.52 -24.70 24.74
N ALA A 14 -40.26 -25.65 25.64
CA ALA A 14 -38.92 -25.91 26.15
C ALA A 14 -38.40 -27.22 25.55
N HIS A 15 -37.15 -27.23 25.09
CA HIS A 15 -36.51 -28.45 24.58
C HIS A 15 -36.50 -29.54 25.67
N LYS A 16 -36.95 -30.74 25.30
CA LYS A 16 -37.08 -31.91 26.20
C LYS A 16 -35.75 -32.63 26.43
N ALA A 17 -34.66 -32.24 25.77
CA ALA A 17 -33.37 -32.93 25.82
C ALA A 17 -32.16 -31.96 25.79
N ASP A 18 -31.06 -32.37 26.42
CA ASP A 18 -29.75 -31.69 26.50
C ASP A 18 -28.97 -31.65 25.16
N LYS A 19 -29.64 -31.79 24.01
CA LYS A 19 -29.02 -31.95 22.67
C LYS A 19 -29.13 -30.70 21.77
N CYS A 20 -29.49 -29.54 22.32
CA CYS A 20 -29.53 -28.30 21.56
C CYS A 20 -28.26 -27.50 21.84
N SER A 21 -27.25 -27.63 20.96
CA SER A 21 -26.11 -26.72 20.99
C SER A 21 -26.54 -25.39 20.38
N TYR A 22 -26.18 -24.29 21.05
CA TYR A 22 -26.45 -22.94 20.55
C TYR A 22 -25.94 -22.74 19.12
N ASP A 23 -24.80 -23.36 18.77
CA ASP A 23 -24.24 -23.29 17.43
C ASP A 23 -25.14 -23.87 16.35
N LYS A 24 -25.86 -24.97 16.64
CA LYS A 24 -26.81 -25.56 15.69
C LYS A 24 -28.03 -24.66 15.51
N TYR A 25 -28.45 -24.00 16.58
CA TYR A 25 -29.52 -23.01 16.53
C TYR A 25 -29.10 -21.81 15.66
N LEU A 26 -27.91 -21.24 15.89
CA LEU A 26 -27.38 -20.13 15.09
C LEU A 26 -27.25 -20.50 13.62
N HIS A 27 -26.70 -21.69 13.32
CA HIS A 27 -26.57 -22.18 11.95
C HIS A 27 -27.93 -22.26 11.24
N SER A 28 -28.90 -22.93 11.88
CA SER A 28 -30.23 -23.13 11.30
C SER A 28 -31.00 -21.83 11.08
N ILE A 29 -30.94 -20.90 12.06
CA ILE A 29 -31.66 -19.63 11.95
C ILE A 29 -30.99 -18.69 10.93
N ALA A 30 -29.65 -18.71 10.83
CA ALA A 30 -28.91 -17.97 9.81
C ALA A 30 -29.29 -18.42 8.40
N GLU A 31 -29.31 -19.74 8.13
CA GLU A 31 -29.73 -20.28 6.83
C GLU A 31 -31.12 -19.75 6.43
N ILE A 32 -32.11 -19.88 7.32
CA ILE A 32 -33.50 -19.46 7.05
C ILE A 32 -33.57 -17.96 6.78
N MET A 33 -32.95 -17.14 7.64
CA MET A 33 -33.04 -15.68 7.54
C MET A 33 -32.29 -15.14 6.32
N ILE A 34 -31.09 -15.66 6.04
CA ILE A 34 -30.27 -15.24 4.90
C ILE A 34 -30.90 -15.73 3.59
N MET A 35 -31.49 -16.92 3.54
CA MET A 35 -32.25 -17.39 2.38
C MET A 35 -33.42 -16.44 2.07
N ASN A 36 -34.23 -16.11 3.08
CA ASN A 36 -35.37 -15.22 2.92
C ASN A 36 -34.93 -13.83 2.48
N TRP A 37 -33.91 -13.27 3.13
CA TRP A 37 -33.29 -12.02 2.75
C TRP A 37 -32.85 -12.02 1.29
N PHE A 38 -32.10 -13.04 0.85
CA PHE A 38 -31.61 -13.12 -0.52
C PHE A 38 -32.75 -13.14 -1.54
N ASN A 39 -33.81 -13.90 -1.24
CA ASN A 39 -34.95 -14.05 -2.12
C ASN A 39 -35.84 -12.82 -2.19
N GLN A 40 -35.91 -12.03 -1.12
CA GLN A 40 -36.77 -10.85 -1.02
C GLN A 40 -36.10 -9.54 -1.46
N LYS A 41 -34.79 -9.39 -1.25
CA LYS A 41 -34.07 -8.16 -1.62
C LYS A 41 -33.95 -8.04 -3.14
N GLU A 42 -34.18 -6.85 -3.65
CA GLU A 42 -34.03 -6.51 -5.07
C GLU A 42 -32.56 -6.38 -5.48
N HIS A 43 -31.73 -5.81 -4.60
CA HIS A 43 -30.30 -5.59 -4.81
C HIS A 43 -29.48 -6.11 -3.63
N ILE A 44 -28.38 -6.80 -3.94
CA ILE A 44 -27.42 -7.29 -2.96
C ILE A 44 -26.01 -7.05 -3.50
N ILE A 45 -25.35 -6.02 -2.99
CA ILE A 45 -24.04 -5.59 -3.47
C ILE A 45 -22.95 -6.35 -2.72
N LEU A 46 -22.24 -7.23 -3.43
CA LEU A 46 -21.02 -7.85 -2.95
C LEU A 46 -19.83 -6.95 -3.29
N SER A 47 -19.19 -6.38 -2.28
CA SER A 47 -17.91 -5.67 -2.40
C SER A 47 -16.77 -6.64 -2.11
N MET A 48 -15.92 -6.89 -3.10
CA MET A 48 -14.73 -7.73 -2.95
C MET A 48 -13.46 -6.95 -3.23
N ASP A 49 -12.36 -7.36 -2.60
CA ASP A 49 -11.06 -6.78 -2.86
C ASP A 49 -10.50 -7.32 -4.19
N SER A 50 -10.15 -6.40 -5.08
CA SER A 50 -9.35 -6.65 -6.28
C SER A 50 -8.01 -5.95 -6.15
N TYR A 51 -7.08 -6.26 -7.05
CA TYR A 51 -5.74 -5.70 -7.05
C TYR A 51 -5.47 -4.95 -8.35
N GLU A 52 -4.96 -3.73 -8.21
CA GLU A 52 -4.36 -3.00 -9.32
C GLU A 52 -2.84 -3.10 -9.20
N LYS A 53 -2.18 -3.27 -10.36
CA LYS A 53 -0.74 -3.41 -10.50
C LYS A 53 -0.25 -2.29 -11.42
N CYS A 54 0.88 -1.68 -11.10
CA CYS A 54 1.54 -0.71 -11.98
C CYS A 54 1.81 -1.33 -13.37
N ASP A 55 1.53 -0.60 -14.45
CA ASP A 55 1.87 -0.97 -15.83
C ASP A 55 3.38 -1.23 -16.03
N LYS A 56 4.24 -0.53 -15.28
CA LYS A 56 5.71 -0.70 -15.31
C LYS A 56 6.25 -1.66 -14.26
N TYR A 57 5.40 -2.40 -13.54
CA TYR A 57 5.82 -3.18 -12.37
C TYR A 57 7.01 -4.11 -12.61
N ASP A 58 7.04 -4.84 -13.73
CA ASP A 58 8.08 -5.83 -13.98
C ASP A 58 9.38 -5.23 -14.56
N ASN A 59 9.36 -3.95 -14.98
CA ASN A 59 10.47 -3.30 -15.70
C ASN A 59 10.92 -1.97 -15.07
N CYS A 60 10.32 -1.54 -13.96
CA CYS A 60 10.70 -0.31 -13.29
C CYS A 60 11.99 -0.54 -12.49
N VAL A 61 13.03 0.24 -12.79
CA VAL A 61 14.29 0.23 -12.00
C VAL A 61 14.03 0.57 -10.53
N PHE A 62 13.03 1.41 -10.28
CA PHE A 62 12.57 1.82 -8.95
C PHE A 62 11.31 1.06 -8.54
N TYR A 63 11.24 -0.22 -8.89
CA TYR A 63 10.16 -1.07 -8.44
C TYR A 63 10.13 -1.11 -6.91
N ASP A 64 8.93 -0.89 -6.36
CA ASP A 64 8.64 -1.10 -4.95
C ASP A 64 7.34 -1.89 -4.79
N LYS A 65 7.38 -2.93 -3.95
CA LYS A 65 6.27 -3.86 -3.77
C LYS A 65 5.03 -3.18 -3.19
N ILE A 66 5.23 -2.19 -2.33
CA ILE A 66 4.14 -1.51 -1.61
C ILE A 66 3.51 -0.46 -2.51
N ASN A 67 4.32 0.38 -3.15
CA ASN A 67 3.86 1.50 -3.97
C ASN A 67 3.39 1.08 -5.37
N CYS A 68 3.82 -0.07 -5.90
CA CYS A 68 3.43 -0.53 -7.24
C CYS A 68 2.18 -1.43 -7.27
N LYS A 69 1.51 -1.62 -6.13
CA LYS A 69 0.26 -2.38 -5.99
C LYS A 69 -0.70 -1.67 -5.06
N ARG A 70 -2.00 -1.67 -5.39
CA ARG A 70 -3.02 -1.17 -4.46
C ARG A 70 -4.26 -2.04 -4.49
N VAL A 71 -4.91 -2.12 -3.34
CA VAL A 71 -6.21 -2.80 -3.21
C VAL A 71 -7.29 -1.87 -3.73
N LYS A 72 -8.19 -2.41 -4.55
CA LYS A 72 -9.35 -1.73 -5.08
C LYS A 72 -10.59 -2.55 -4.78
N LYS A 73 -11.60 -1.92 -4.17
CA LYS A 73 -12.90 -2.55 -4.00
C LYS A 73 -13.65 -2.56 -5.32
N VAL A 74 -14.08 -3.74 -5.73
CA VAL A 74 -14.97 -3.92 -6.87
C VAL A 74 -16.31 -4.45 -6.37
N GLN A 75 -17.38 -3.94 -6.96
CA GLN A 75 -18.74 -4.21 -6.50
C GLN A 75 -19.52 -4.95 -7.58
N PHE A 76 -20.27 -5.97 -7.15
CA PHE A 76 -21.15 -6.75 -8.01
C PHE A 76 -22.50 -6.88 -7.34
N ASP A 77 -23.58 -6.55 -8.05
CA ASP A 77 -24.91 -6.89 -7.57
C ASP A 77 -25.19 -8.38 -7.84
N LEU A 78 -25.26 -9.19 -6.78
CA LEU A 78 -25.56 -10.61 -6.87
C LEU A 78 -26.91 -10.85 -7.55
N LYS A 79 -27.88 -9.96 -7.34
CA LYS A 79 -29.23 -10.09 -7.92
C LYS A 79 -29.24 -9.85 -9.42
N THR A 80 -28.16 -9.32 -10.01
CA THR A 80 -28.00 -9.30 -11.48
C THR A 80 -27.83 -10.72 -12.03
N TYR A 81 -27.10 -11.59 -11.33
CA TYR A 81 -26.68 -12.91 -11.81
C TYR A 81 -27.50 -14.07 -11.25
N TYR A 82 -28.07 -13.91 -10.05
CA TYR A 82 -28.72 -15.00 -9.31
C TYR A 82 -30.16 -14.67 -8.98
N SER A 83 -31.08 -15.62 -9.22
CA SER A 83 -32.52 -15.44 -9.05
C SER A 83 -32.98 -15.87 -7.66
N LYS A 84 -32.67 -17.12 -7.31
CA LYS A 84 -33.27 -17.84 -6.20
C LYS A 84 -32.21 -18.48 -5.31
N CYS A 85 -32.41 -18.39 -4.01
CA CYS A 85 -31.63 -19.06 -2.97
C CYS A 85 -32.46 -20.21 -2.36
N ILE A 86 -31.85 -21.39 -2.20
CA ILE A 86 -32.47 -22.63 -1.74
C ILE A 86 -31.61 -23.23 -0.62
N GLN A 87 -32.23 -23.60 0.49
CA GLN A 87 -31.56 -24.23 1.62
C GLN A 87 -31.20 -25.71 1.36
N GLU A 88 -30.07 -26.17 1.89
CA GLU A 88 -29.59 -27.56 1.90
C GLU A 88 -29.65 -28.26 0.52
N HIS A 89 -29.21 -27.55 -0.52
CA HIS A 89 -29.31 -28.06 -1.89
C HIS A 89 -28.04 -28.79 -2.33
N ARG A 90 -28.20 -29.99 -2.87
CA ARG A 90 -27.11 -30.77 -3.43
C ARG A 90 -26.72 -30.24 -4.82
N CYS A 91 -25.45 -29.95 -5.01
CA CYS A 91 -24.88 -29.62 -6.31
C CYS A 91 -23.52 -30.33 -6.45
N ARG A 92 -23.41 -31.18 -7.48
CA ARG A 92 -22.29 -32.13 -7.65
C ARG A 92 -22.18 -33.03 -6.39
N ASP A 93 -20.98 -33.13 -5.83
CA ASP A 93 -20.69 -33.95 -4.65
C ASP A 93 -20.91 -33.21 -3.32
N PHE A 94 -21.36 -31.95 -3.37
CA PHE A 94 -21.50 -31.09 -2.19
C PHE A 94 -22.96 -30.74 -1.90
N ILE A 95 -23.27 -30.54 -0.63
CA ILE A 95 -24.54 -29.96 -0.17
C ILE A 95 -24.19 -28.55 0.32
N ALA A 96 -24.78 -27.53 -0.29
CA ALA A 96 -24.64 -26.15 0.13
C ALA A 96 -25.65 -25.84 1.23
N ASP A 97 -25.23 -25.10 2.26
CA ASP A 97 -26.16 -24.56 3.26
C ASP A 97 -27.22 -23.72 2.54
N LEU A 98 -26.76 -22.82 1.66
CA LEU A 98 -27.57 -22.01 0.78
C LEU A 98 -27.03 -22.04 -0.64
N TYR A 99 -27.83 -22.53 -1.57
CA TYR A 99 -27.54 -22.57 -3.00
C TYR A 99 -28.26 -21.44 -3.72
N CYS A 100 -27.51 -20.53 -4.36
CA CYS A 100 -28.11 -19.51 -5.21
C CYS A 100 -27.95 -19.86 -6.70
N GLU A 101 -29.10 -20.00 -7.36
CA GLU A 101 -29.21 -20.36 -8.77
C GLU A 101 -28.84 -19.17 -9.66
N ASN A 102 -27.96 -19.42 -10.64
CA ASN A 102 -27.61 -18.43 -11.64
C ASN A 102 -28.71 -18.35 -12.72
N LYS A 103 -29.13 -17.14 -13.06
CA LYS A 103 -30.24 -16.86 -13.99
C LYS A 103 -30.01 -17.40 -15.41
N THR A 104 -28.77 -17.39 -15.89
CA THR A 104 -28.46 -17.69 -17.29
C THR A 104 -27.70 -19.00 -17.46
N ASN A 105 -26.88 -19.38 -16.49
CA ASN A 105 -26.08 -20.60 -16.56
C ASN A 105 -26.19 -21.42 -15.26
N PRO A 106 -27.06 -22.43 -15.21
CA PRO A 106 -27.24 -23.30 -14.04
C PRO A 106 -25.95 -23.98 -13.55
N ASN A 107 -24.92 -24.10 -14.40
CA ASN A 107 -23.63 -24.70 -14.02
C ASN A 107 -22.69 -23.76 -13.25
N LEU A 108 -23.07 -22.50 -13.06
CA LEU A 108 -22.28 -21.48 -12.36
C LEU A 108 -23.00 -20.93 -11.11
N PRO A 109 -23.45 -21.80 -10.18
CA PRO A 109 -24.08 -21.35 -8.95
C PRO A 109 -23.09 -20.61 -8.06
N ILE A 110 -23.63 -20.00 -7.02
CA ILE A 110 -22.87 -19.50 -5.88
C ILE A 110 -23.44 -20.12 -4.62
N PHE A 111 -22.56 -20.56 -3.72
CA PHE A 111 -22.96 -21.04 -2.41
C PHE A 111 -22.79 -19.92 -1.39
N ILE A 112 -23.71 -19.87 -0.44
CA ILE A 112 -23.53 -19.13 0.81
C ILE A 112 -23.43 -20.20 1.90
N GLU A 113 -22.31 -20.21 2.63
CA GLU A 113 -22.03 -21.20 3.68
C GLU A 113 -21.96 -20.47 5.02
N VAL A 114 -22.64 -21.01 6.03
CA VAL A 114 -22.68 -20.44 7.37
C VAL A 114 -21.59 -21.10 8.21
N PHE A 115 -20.69 -20.28 8.77
CA PHE A 115 -19.63 -20.72 9.66
C PHE A 115 -19.92 -20.27 11.09
N VAL A 116 -20.38 -21.21 11.92
CA VAL A 116 -20.49 -21.01 13.38
C VAL A 116 -19.32 -21.66 14.11
N THR A 117 -19.14 -22.97 13.91
CA THR A 117 -18.08 -23.76 14.57
C THR A 117 -17.10 -24.41 13.61
N HIS A 118 -17.53 -24.69 12.39
CA HIS A 118 -16.70 -25.34 11.38
C HIS A 118 -16.68 -24.51 10.11
N GLU A 119 -15.47 -24.18 9.66
CA GLU A 119 -15.28 -23.56 8.36
C GLU A 119 -15.70 -24.51 7.24
N CYS A 120 -16.04 -23.94 6.10
CA CYS A 120 -16.30 -24.66 4.86
C CYS A 120 -15.10 -25.56 4.53
N SER A 121 -15.39 -26.81 4.17
CA SER A 121 -14.39 -27.85 3.95
C SER A 121 -13.37 -27.46 2.87
N GLN A 122 -12.14 -27.95 2.99
CA GLN A 122 -11.08 -27.71 2.01
C GLN A 122 -11.42 -28.27 0.62
N GLU A 123 -12.18 -29.36 0.56
CA GLU A 123 -12.65 -29.96 -0.70
C GLU A 123 -13.62 -29.03 -1.43
N LYS A 124 -14.60 -28.45 -0.70
CA LYS A 124 -15.49 -27.41 -1.25
C LYS A 124 -14.70 -26.19 -1.71
N LYS A 125 -13.75 -25.69 -0.88
CA LYS A 125 -12.89 -24.54 -1.23
C LYS A 125 -12.06 -24.79 -2.50
N LYS A 126 -11.69 -26.03 -2.80
CA LYS A 126 -10.94 -26.42 -4.02
C LYS A 126 -11.82 -26.84 -5.20
N SER A 127 -13.14 -26.85 -5.05
CA SER A 127 -14.08 -27.31 -6.09
C SER A 127 -14.22 -26.37 -7.30
N GLY A 128 -13.73 -25.13 -7.18
CA GLY A 128 -13.94 -24.06 -8.16
C GLY A 128 -15.34 -23.43 -8.12
N ILE A 129 -16.23 -23.87 -7.21
CA ILE A 129 -17.53 -23.25 -6.97
C ILE A 129 -17.33 -21.98 -6.16
N ARG A 130 -17.95 -20.86 -6.58
CA ARG A 130 -17.90 -19.59 -5.83
C ARG A 130 -18.64 -19.76 -4.51
N ILE A 131 -17.99 -19.44 -3.40
CA ILE A 131 -18.54 -19.59 -2.05
C ILE A 131 -18.37 -18.27 -1.28
N ILE A 132 -19.48 -17.75 -0.76
CA ILE A 132 -19.49 -16.69 0.26
C ILE A 132 -19.62 -17.40 1.61
N GLU A 133 -18.57 -17.38 2.41
CA GLU A 133 -18.56 -17.97 3.76
C GLU A 133 -18.80 -16.88 4.78
N LEU A 134 -19.87 -17.01 5.56
CA LEU A 134 -20.35 -16.02 6.54
C LEU A 134 -20.07 -16.53 7.95
N SER A 135 -19.17 -15.86 8.68
CA SER A 135 -18.89 -16.16 10.07
C SER A 135 -19.98 -15.57 10.96
N ILE A 136 -20.72 -16.42 11.68
CA ILE A 136 -21.82 -16.04 12.56
C ILE A 136 -21.49 -16.48 13.98
N GLN A 137 -21.42 -15.53 14.91
CA GLN A 137 -21.12 -15.79 16.32
C GLN A 137 -22.32 -15.46 17.22
N SER A 138 -23.31 -14.73 16.70
CA SER A 138 -24.49 -14.26 17.41
C SER A 138 -25.66 -14.01 16.46
N GLU A 139 -26.86 -13.85 17.01
CA GLU A 139 -28.04 -13.42 16.25
C GLU A 139 -27.88 -12.01 15.66
N GLU A 140 -27.10 -11.13 16.30
CA GLU A 140 -26.83 -9.77 15.82
C GLU A 140 -26.09 -9.81 14.48
N ASP A 141 -25.12 -10.72 14.30
CA ASP A 141 -24.42 -10.87 13.03
C ASP A 141 -25.38 -11.23 11.87
N ILE A 142 -26.42 -12.02 12.17
CA ILE A 142 -27.45 -12.38 11.19
C ILE A 142 -28.28 -11.14 10.84
N LEU A 143 -28.68 -10.37 11.86
CA LEU A 143 -29.44 -9.13 11.69
C LEU A 143 -28.66 -8.09 10.87
N ASP A 144 -27.36 -7.93 11.12
CA ASP A 144 -26.48 -7.06 10.36
C ASP A 144 -26.48 -7.42 8.86
N ILE A 145 -26.46 -8.71 8.55
CA ILE A 145 -26.51 -9.20 7.17
C ILE A 145 -27.88 -8.93 6.54
N VAL A 146 -28.97 -9.33 7.20
CA VAL A 146 -30.31 -9.26 6.59
C VAL A 146 -30.89 -7.84 6.53
N ASN A 147 -30.44 -6.96 7.42
CA ASN A 147 -30.83 -5.55 7.39
C ASN A 147 -30.01 -4.74 6.37
N SER A 148 -28.84 -5.24 5.97
CA SER A 148 -27.99 -4.63 4.96
C SER A 148 -28.42 -5.01 3.52
N THR A 149 -27.95 -4.20 2.57
CA THR A 149 -27.92 -4.54 1.13
C THR A 149 -26.51 -4.79 0.63
N ASN A 150 -25.50 -4.58 1.48
CA ASN A 150 -24.08 -4.72 1.15
C ASN A 150 -23.47 -5.90 1.92
N LEU A 151 -22.79 -6.77 1.20
CA LEU A 151 -21.86 -7.75 1.74
C LEU A 151 -20.44 -7.29 1.41
N ASN A 152 -19.69 -6.88 2.42
CA ASN A 152 -18.32 -6.42 2.24
C ASN A 152 -17.36 -7.53 2.65
N GLU A 153 -16.43 -7.90 1.77
CA GLU A 153 -15.34 -8.81 2.11
C GLU A 153 -14.58 -8.29 3.34
N CYS A 154 -14.46 -9.16 4.34
CA CYS A 154 -13.78 -8.90 5.61
C CYS A 154 -13.55 -10.22 6.35
N GLU A 155 -13.08 -10.18 7.59
CA GLU A 155 -12.88 -11.39 8.40
C GLU A 155 -14.15 -12.22 8.58
N LYS A 156 -15.32 -11.56 8.65
CA LYS A 156 -16.64 -12.22 8.79
C LYS A 156 -17.26 -12.66 7.46
N VAL A 157 -16.80 -12.12 6.33
CA VAL A 157 -17.33 -12.43 4.99
C VAL A 157 -16.16 -12.83 4.09
N LYS A 158 -15.88 -14.14 4.04
CA LYS A 158 -14.78 -14.71 3.27
C LYS A 158 -15.28 -15.16 1.89
N LEU A 159 -14.48 -14.92 0.86
CA LEU A 159 -14.83 -15.23 -0.53
C LEU A 159 -13.88 -16.29 -1.10
N HIS A 160 -14.42 -17.44 -1.51
CA HIS A 160 -13.63 -18.53 -2.11
C HIS A 160 -13.98 -18.71 -3.59
N ASN A 161 -12.97 -19.00 -4.42
CA ASN A 161 -13.07 -19.23 -5.87
C ASN A 161 -13.63 -18.06 -6.70
N PHE A 162 -13.60 -16.84 -6.17
CA PHE A 162 -13.87 -15.64 -6.96
C PHE A 162 -12.64 -15.29 -7.79
N LYS A 163 -12.83 -15.15 -9.11
CA LYS A 163 -11.76 -14.68 -10.00
C LYS A 163 -11.51 -13.20 -9.76
N ARG A 164 -10.32 -12.88 -9.26
CA ARG A 164 -9.85 -11.50 -9.08
C ARG A 164 -9.00 -11.14 -10.28
N LYS A 165 -9.51 -10.29 -11.16
CA LYS A 165 -8.74 -9.82 -12.32
C LYS A 165 -7.75 -8.77 -11.82
N GLU A 166 -6.47 -9.06 -11.93
CA GLU A 166 -5.44 -8.02 -11.74
C GLU A 166 -5.53 -7.04 -12.91
N VAL A 167 -5.73 -5.76 -12.58
CA VAL A 167 -5.87 -4.69 -13.57
C VAL A 167 -4.59 -3.87 -13.57
N LEU A 168 -4.04 -3.60 -14.75
CA LEU A 168 -2.92 -2.68 -14.89
C LEU A 168 -3.44 -1.25 -14.81
N ALA A 169 -2.75 -0.39 -14.06
CA ALA A 169 -3.04 1.04 -14.02
C ALA A 169 -1.78 1.88 -14.28
N GLU A 170 -1.98 3.04 -14.91
CA GLU A 170 -0.91 3.95 -15.33
C GLU A 170 -0.69 5.10 -14.34
N ASP A 171 -1.57 5.27 -13.37
CA ASP A 171 -1.55 6.37 -12.39
C ASP A 171 -0.67 6.08 -11.16
N PHE A 172 -0.03 4.92 -11.10
CA PHE A 172 0.99 4.61 -10.10
C PHE A 172 2.21 5.48 -10.30
N ALA A 173 2.58 6.29 -9.31
CA ALA A 173 3.80 7.08 -9.34
C ALA A 173 4.37 7.21 -7.91
N GLN A 174 5.66 6.94 -7.76
CA GLN A 174 6.36 7.14 -6.50
C GLN A 174 7.00 8.54 -6.51
N PRO A 175 6.83 9.36 -5.46
CA PRO A 175 7.48 10.66 -5.34
C PRO A 175 9.00 10.53 -5.27
N PHE A 176 9.71 11.43 -5.95
CA PHE A 176 11.17 11.46 -6.01
C PHE A 176 11.71 12.78 -5.50
N GLN A 177 12.89 12.72 -4.90
CA GLN A 177 13.74 13.88 -4.69
C GLN A 177 14.91 13.84 -5.67
N LYS A 178 15.30 15.02 -6.16
CA LYS A 178 16.30 15.15 -7.20
C LYS A 178 17.30 16.25 -6.89
N TYR A 179 18.56 15.88 -6.69
CA TYR A 179 19.67 16.82 -6.68
C TYR A 179 20.00 17.24 -8.10
N ILE A 180 20.18 18.55 -8.33
CA ILE A 180 20.52 19.11 -9.63
C ILE A 180 21.68 20.10 -9.44
N LEU A 181 22.80 19.87 -10.14
CA LEU A 181 23.91 20.81 -10.28
C LEU A 181 23.85 21.46 -11.67
N HIS A 182 23.81 22.78 -11.75
CA HIS A 182 23.78 23.51 -13.03
C HIS A 182 25.18 23.89 -13.53
N HIS A 183 25.29 24.31 -14.81
CA HIS A 183 26.52 24.89 -15.38
C HIS A 183 27.08 26.07 -14.59
N THR A 184 26.23 26.82 -13.87
CA THR A 184 26.65 27.92 -13.00
C THR A 184 27.30 27.44 -11.69
N LEU A 185 27.40 26.12 -11.48
CA LEU A 185 27.82 25.44 -10.26
C LEU A 185 26.88 25.66 -9.05
N LYS A 186 25.75 26.34 -9.25
CA LYS A 186 24.67 26.37 -8.27
C LYS A 186 23.91 25.04 -8.30
N SER A 187 23.54 24.55 -7.13
CA SER A 187 22.77 23.32 -6.97
C SER A 187 21.61 23.50 -5.99
N TYR A 188 20.60 22.65 -6.11
CA TYR A 188 19.47 22.52 -5.17
C TYR A 188 18.92 21.09 -5.22
N VAL A 189 17.97 20.80 -4.32
CA VAL A 189 17.17 19.56 -4.35
C VAL A 189 15.73 19.94 -4.62
N GLU A 190 15.14 19.31 -5.63
CA GLU A 190 13.73 19.41 -6.01
C GLU A 190 12.97 18.19 -5.49
N ARG A 191 11.73 18.35 -5.01
CA ARG A 191 10.94 17.27 -4.39
C ARG A 191 9.51 17.17 -4.91
N ASP A 192 8.98 18.25 -5.47
CA ASP A 192 7.53 18.35 -5.70
C ASP A 192 7.13 17.91 -7.12
N THR A 193 8.09 17.84 -8.04
CA THR A 193 7.80 17.69 -9.48
C THR A 193 8.20 16.35 -10.08
N PHE A 194 9.03 15.58 -9.38
CA PHE A 194 9.60 14.34 -9.90
C PHE A 194 8.96 13.10 -9.30
N THR A 195 8.86 12.08 -10.14
CA THR A 195 8.40 10.74 -9.80
C THR A 195 9.27 9.70 -10.52
N CYS A 196 9.10 8.43 -10.15
CA CYS A 196 9.71 7.31 -10.88
C CYS A 196 9.35 7.28 -12.38
N ARG A 197 8.28 7.96 -12.81
CA ARG A 197 7.87 8.01 -14.23
C ARG A 197 8.58 9.06 -15.06
N ASN A 198 9.04 10.16 -14.45
CA ASN A 198 9.48 11.34 -15.20
C ASN A 198 10.88 11.85 -14.80
N TYR A 199 11.54 11.22 -13.82
CA TYR A 199 12.84 11.67 -13.29
C TYR A 199 13.91 11.84 -14.39
N ASN A 200 13.86 11.05 -15.46
CA ASN A 200 14.82 11.08 -16.56
C ASN A 200 14.33 11.81 -17.83
N HIS A 201 13.08 12.31 -17.87
CA HIS A 201 12.52 12.93 -19.08
C HIS A 201 13.18 14.27 -19.42
N HIS A 202 13.49 15.08 -18.41
CA HIS A 202 14.13 16.38 -18.57
C HIS A 202 15.31 16.50 -17.61
N ARG A 203 16.51 16.63 -18.20
CA ARG A 203 17.76 16.87 -17.49
C ARG A 203 18.05 18.38 -17.56
N LYS A 204 18.08 19.03 -16.39
CA LYS A 204 18.27 20.49 -16.24
C LYS A 204 19.71 20.82 -15.81
N GLY A 205 20.40 19.86 -15.20
CA GLY A 205 21.75 20.01 -14.68
C GLY A 205 22.84 19.51 -15.62
N ILE A 206 24.09 19.62 -15.16
CA ILE A 206 25.26 18.91 -15.67
C ILE A 206 25.53 17.62 -14.88
N TYR A 207 24.94 17.51 -13.69
CA TYR A 207 25.04 16.37 -12.81
C TYR A 207 23.76 16.30 -11.96
N GLU A 208 23.13 15.14 -11.92
CA GLU A 208 21.85 14.92 -11.25
C GLU A 208 21.84 13.60 -10.50
N ILE A 209 21.22 13.61 -9.31
CA ILE A 209 20.96 12.38 -8.55
C ILE A 209 19.46 12.32 -8.27
N SER A 210 18.79 11.26 -8.73
CA SER A 210 17.36 11.05 -8.52
C SER A 210 17.14 9.79 -7.70
N MET A 211 16.29 9.88 -6.68
CA MET A 211 15.95 8.74 -5.83
C MET A 211 14.52 8.87 -5.29
N PRO A 212 13.91 7.75 -4.87
CA PRO A 212 12.67 7.76 -4.13
C PRO A 212 12.68 8.73 -2.94
N TYR A 213 11.52 9.30 -2.65
CA TYR A 213 11.30 10.21 -1.54
C TYR A 213 10.04 9.84 -0.76
N ASP A 214 10.18 9.88 0.56
CA ASP A 214 9.13 9.67 1.54
C ASP A 214 9.35 10.69 2.66
N ASP A 215 8.42 11.63 2.84
CA ASP A 215 8.49 12.67 3.87
C ASP A 215 8.54 12.09 5.30
N CYS A 216 8.09 10.85 5.49
CA CYS A 216 8.12 10.16 6.77
C CYS A 216 9.48 9.50 7.06
N ILE A 217 10.36 9.38 6.05
CA ILE A 217 11.66 8.73 6.18
C ILE A 217 12.77 9.78 5.96
N PRO A 218 13.45 10.22 7.03
CA PRO A 218 14.47 11.22 6.90
C PRO A 218 15.76 10.60 6.33
N TYR A 219 15.98 10.77 5.02
CA TYR A 219 17.18 10.29 4.33
C TYR A 219 18.41 11.15 4.63
N PHE A 220 19.54 10.48 4.92
CA PHE A 220 20.86 11.10 5.12
C PHE A 220 20.90 12.16 6.23
N ILE A 221 20.20 11.95 7.35
CA ILE A 221 20.19 12.90 8.48
C ILE A 221 21.61 13.24 8.92
N ASN A 222 22.47 12.23 9.07
CA ASN A 222 23.84 12.40 9.57
C ASN A 222 24.70 13.23 8.61
N SER A 223 24.36 13.22 7.33
CA SER A 223 25.08 13.92 6.27
C SER A 223 24.41 15.23 5.82
N GLY A 224 23.31 15.65 6.46
CA GLY A 224 22.61 16.88 6.08
C GLY A 224 21.76 16.78 4.80
N GLY A 225 21.25 15.57 4.50
CA GLY A 225 20.30 15.31 3.42
C GLY A 225 20.92 15.16 2.02
N LEU A 226 20.06 14.88 1.03
CA LEU A 226 20.47 14.65 -0.37
C LEU A 226 21.24 15.84 -0.97
N TYR A 227 21.02 17.06 -0.48
CA TYR A 227 21.74 18.24 -0.95
C TYR A 227 23.25 18.12 -0.72
N THR A 228 23.64 17.70 0.49
CA THR A 228 25.05 17.49 0.83
C THR A 228 25.63 16.30 0.08
N ILE A 229 24.89 15.17 0.05
CA ILE A 229 25.28 13.98 -0.71
C ILE A 229 25.56 14.34 -2.17
N GLY A 230 24.65 15.07 -2.81
CA GLY A 230 24.80 15.51 -4.20
C GLY A 230 26.02 16.37 -4.44
N LYS A 231 26.33 17.31 -3.53
CA LYS A 231 27.57 18.10 -3.62
C LYS A 231 28.82 17.26 -3.48
N VAL A 232 28.84 16.33 -2.51
CA VAL A 232 29.98 15.42 -2.31
C VAL A 232 30.19 14.55 -3.53
N LYS A 233 29.13 13.94 -4.06
CA LYS A 233 29.20 13.09 -5.25
C LYS A 233 29.63 13.86 -6.49
N ALA A 234 29.06 15.03 -6.74
CA ALA A 234 29.49 15.87 -7.87
C ALA A 234 30.96 16.34 -7.73
N TYR A 235 31.45 16.56 -6.50
CA TYR A 235 32.86 16.90 -6.25
C TYR A 235 33.80 15.73 -6.57
N LEU A 236 33.49 14.55 -6.04
CA LEU A 236 34.28 13.34 -6.26
C LEU A 236 34.30 12.92 -7.73
N ASP A 237 33.18 13.10 -8.42
CA ASP A 237 33.03 12.75 -9.84
C ASP A 237 33.59 13.87 -10.77
N GLY A 238 34.14 14.96 -10.22
CA GLY A 238 34.86 16.00 -10.96
C GLY A 238 34.01 17.12 -11.57
N TYR A 239 32.70 17.09 -11.39
CA TYR A 239 31.75 18.12 -11.88
C TYR A 239 31.73 19.38 -11.01
N LEU A 240 32.15 19.26 -9.75
CA LEU A 240 32.28 20.37 -8.81
C LEU A 240 33.72 20.46 -8.33
N LYS A 241 34.46 21.53 -8.68
CA LYS A 241 35.90 21.61 -8.34
C LYS A 241 36.18 22.06 -6.91
N LYS A 242 35.40 23.03 -6.42
CA LYS A 242 35.51 23.59 -5.06
C LYS A 242 34.15 24.06 -4.61
N ASP A 243 33.79 23.81 -3.35
CA ASP A 243 32.58 24.36 -2.74
C ASP A 243 32.83 24.74 -1.27
N CYS A 244 32.36 25.92 -0.86
CA CYS A 244 32.58 26.42 0.49
C CYS A 244 31.96 25.49 1.54
N GLN A 245 30.84 24.83 1.23
CA GLN A 245 30.16 23.92 2.13
C GLN A 245 30.86 22.55 2.25
N LEU A 246 31.79 22.23 1.35
CA LEU A 246 32.66 21.04 1.44
C LEU A 246 34.00 21.35 2.13
N CYS A 247 34.21 22.61 2.55
CA CYS A 247 35.47 23.09 3.09
C CYS A 247 35.52 22.90 4.61
N LYS A 248 36.66 22.46 5.16
CA LYS A 248 36.86 22.32 6.62
C LYS A 248 36.76 23.64 7.40
N TRP A 249 36.83 24.76 6.69
CA TRP A 249 36.70 26.10 7.26
C TRP A 249 35.26 26.59 7.34
N GLN A 250 34.29 25.82 6.83
CA GLN A 250 32.89 26.12 6.98
C GLN A 250 32.45 25.96 8.45
N ALA A 251 31.49 26.79 8.84
CA ALA A 251 30.76 26.70 10.09
C ALA A 251 29.31 27.18 9.86
N GLU A 252 28.44 26.93 10.81
CA GLU A 252 27.05 27.39 10.80
C GLU A 252 26.87 28.43 11.91
N ASP A 253 26.08 29.46 11.63
CA ASP A 253 25.64 30.38 12.67
C ASP A 253 24.38 29.84 13.38
N MET A 254 23.86 30.59 14.36
CA MET A 254 22.68 30.17 15.13
C MET A 254 21.41 30.02 14.29
N SER A 255 21.39 30.55 13.05
CA SER A 255 20.28 30.40 12.10
C SER A 255 20.45 29.20 11.16
N GLY A 256 21.54 28.45 11.28
CA GLY A 256 21.92 27.39 10.34
C GLY A 256 22.55 27.91 9.04
N SER A 257 22.83 29.21 8.95
CA SER A 257 23.44 29.78 7.74
C SER A 257 24.91 29.41 7.66
N LYS A 258 25.30 28.73 6.58
CA LYS A 258 26.68 28.27 6.35
C LYS A 258 27.59 29.43 5.96
N PHE A 259 28.69 29.62 6.70
CA PHE A 259 29.66 30.69 6.48
C PHE A 259 31.10 30.20 6.56
N CYS A 260 32.03 30.96 5.96
CA CYS A 260 33.46 30.63 5.98
C CYS A 260 34.14 31.30 7.18
N LYS A 261 34.77 30.54 8.09
CA LYS A 261 35.57 31.09 9.21
C LYS A 261 36.75 31.94 8.74
N LEU A 262 37.23 31.73 7.53
CA LEU A 262 38.36 32.45 6.94
C LEU A 262 37.94 33.55 5.95
N TYR A 263 36.66 33.93 5.88
CA TYR A 263 36.15 34.85 4.84
C TYR A 263 36.99 36.14 4.72
N LYS A 264 37.35 36.77 5.85
CA LYS A 264 38.21 37.97 5.89
C LYS A 264 39.60 37.74 5.29
N LYS A 265 40.20 36.56 5.53
CA LYS A 265 41.53 36.20 5.02
C LYS A 265 41.50 35.81 3.54
N CYS A 266 40.38 35.26 3.08
CA CYS A 266 40.21 34.84 1.70
C CYS A 266 39.75 35.97 0.77
N GLY A 267 39.36 37.13 1.34
CA GLY A 267 38.70 38.21 0.58
C GLY A 267 37.31 37.83 0.06
N ASN A 268 36.68 36.80 0.64
CA ASN A 268 35.39 36.27 0.20
C ASN A 268 34.25 36.85 1.06
N PRO A 269 33.01 36.88 0.54
CA PRO A 269 31.82 37.12 1.34
C PRO A 269 31.75 36.17 2.54
N LYS A 270 31.11 36.65 3.62
CA LYS A 270 30.98 35.88 4.87
C LYS A 270 30.27 34.55 4.63
N TYR A 271 29.11 34.59 3.99
CA TYR A 271 28.25 33.45 3.76
C TYR A 271 28.67 32.63 2.54
N CYS A 272 28.60 31.31 2.64
CA CYS A 272 29.07 30.41 1.61
C CYS A 272 28.26 30.53 0.30
N ASN A 273 26.98 30.91 0.36
CA ASN A 273 26.11 31.03 -0.81
C ASN A 273 26.50 32.20 -1.73
N ASP A 274 27.17 33.22 -1.18
CA ASP A 274 27.64 34.39 -1.91
C ASP A 274 29.09 34.23 -2.40
N ASN A 275 29.74 33.12 -2.01
CA ASN A 275 31.17 32.92 -2.23
C ASN A 275 31.46 32.45 -3.66
N ASP A 276 32.37 33.13 -4.35
CA ASP A 276 32.97 32.63 -5.58
C ASP A 276 34.13 31.68 -5.24
N VAL A 277 33.76 30.42 -4.96
CA VAL A 277 34.70 29.42 -4.46
C VAL A 277 35.81 29.09 -5.46
N SER A 278 35.59 29.36 -6.76
CA SER A 278 36.61 29.17 -7.80
C SER A 278 37.88 29.99 -7.52
N LYS A 279 37.72 31.17 -6.91
CA LYS A 279 38.79 32.11 -6.56
C LYS A 279 39.38 31.86 -5.16
N CYS A 280 38.80 30.96 -4.37
CA CYS A 280 39.27 30.67 -3.02
C CYS A 280 40.59 29.88 -3.07
N SER A 281 41.68 30.51 -2.64
CA SER A 281 43.01 29.89 -2.50
C SER A 281 43.15 29.04 -1.22
N MET A 282 42.26 29.23 -0.24
CA MET A 282 42.34 28.59 1.08
C MET A 282 41.41 27.38 1.23
N PHE A 283 40.75 26.96 0.16
CA PHE A 283 39.90 25.77 0.16
C PHE A 283 40.69 24.55 0.61
N ARG A 284 40.16 23.83 1.59
CA ARG A 284 40.66 22.53 2.03
C ARG A 284 39.45 21.68 2.36
N GLU A 285 39.40 20.51 1.74
CA GLU A 285 38.28 19.58 1.92
C GLU A 285 38.08 19.18 3.38
N ASN A 286 36.82 18.98 3.76
CA ASN A 286 36.44 18.37 5.01
C ASN A 286 36.32 16.85 4.81
N THR A 287 37.45 16.15 4.90
CA THR A 287 37.53 14.71 4.62
C THR A 287 36.56 13.88 5.50
N GLN A 288 36.35 14.28 6.75
CA GLN A 288 35.40 13.57 7.64
C GLN A 288 33.98 13.63 7.08
N MET A 289 33.48 14.84 6.80
CA MET A 289 32.15 15.05 6.23
C MET A 289 31.97 14.35 4.88
N ILE A 290 33.00 14.36 4.03
CA ILE A 290 32.98 13.66 2.74
C ILE A 290 32.83 12.16 2.95
N ASN A 291 33.60 11.58 3.89
CA ASN A 291 33.54 10.16 4.20
C ASN A 291 32.19 9.75 4.82
N ASP A 292 31.64 10.57 5.71
CA ASP A 292 30.34 10.34 6.33
C ASP A 292 29.23 10.32 5.26
N ALA A 293 29.25 11.30 4.35
CA ALA A 293 28.34 11.37 3.21
C ALA A 293 28.44 10.15 2.27
N ILE A 294 29.66 9.71 1.97
CA ILE A 294 29.86 8.51 1.14
C ILE A 294 29.32 7.27 1.86
N SER A 295 29.60 7.13 3.16
CA SER A 295 29.16 5.99 3.96
C SER A 295 27.63 5.92 3.99
N ASP A 296 26.97 7.03 4.30
CA ASP A 296 25.51 7.14 4.30
C ASP A 296 24.90 6.81 2.94
N PHE A 297 25.49 7.33 1.86
CA PHE A 297 25.00 7.08 0.50
C PHE A 297 25.17 5.62 0.08
N ASN A 298 26.34 5.02 0.37
CA ASN A 298 26.59 3.62 0.08
C ASN A 298 25.69 2.68 0.88
N GLU A 299 25.37 3.03 2.13
CA GLU A 299 24.42 2.26 2.95
C GLU A 299 23.02 2.28 2.34
N TYR A 300 22.56 3.44 1.87
CA TYR A 300 21.27 3.56 1.17
C TYR A 300 21.23 2.70 -0.10
N GLN A 301 22.27 2.76 -0.93
CA GLN A 301 22.36 2.00 -2.18
C GLN A 301 22.38 0.46 -2.01
N LYS A 302 22.58 -0.07 -0.80
CA LYS A 302 22.49 -1.52 -0.55
C LYS A 302 21.06 -2.05 -0.70
N ASN A 303 20.07 -1.24 -0.33
CA ASN A 303 18.68 -1.65 -0.28
C ASN A 303 17.81 -0.91 -1.29
N ASP A 304 18.27 0.24 -1.76
CA ASP A 304 17.48 1.15 -2.59
C ASP A 304 18.19 1.53 -3.90
N SER A 305 17.39 1.80 -4.92
CA SER A 305 17.87 2.23 -6.22
C SER A 305 18.05 3.75 -6.28
N VAL A 306 19.12 4.20 -6.95
CA VAL A 306 19.42 5.61 -7.21
C VAL A 306 19.85 5.77 -8.67
N ASP A 307 19.32 6.78 -9.34
CA ASP A 307 19.80 7.22 -10.67
C ASP A 307 20.83 8.34 -10.48
N ILE A 308 22.05 8.12 -10.97
CA ILE A 308 23.07 9.17 -11.09
C ILE A 308 23.27 9.43 -12.58
N TRP A 309 22.99 10.66 -13.01
CA TRP A 309 23.14 11.10 -14.39
C TRP A 309 24.11 12.27 -14.46
N ASN A 310 24.88 12.33 -15.54
CA ASN A 310 25.75 13.45 -15.85
C ASN A 310 25.72 13.76 -17.35
N ILE A 311 26.17 14.95 -17.72
CA ILE A 311 26.13 15.44 -19.11
C ILE A 311 26.99 14.63 -20.08
N ASP A 312 27.99 13.91 -19.59
CA ASP A 312 28.87 13.07 -20.41
C ASP A 312 28.29 11.65 -20.62
N THR A 313 27.20 11.29 -19.94
CA THR A 313 26.51 10.00 -20.13
C THR A 313 25.85 9.97 -21.52
N PRO A 314 26.22 9.02 -22.42
CA PRO A 314 25.58 8.88 -23.72
C PRO A 314 24.09 8.54 -23.57
N TYR A 315 23.26 9.10 -24.45
CA TYR A 315 21.82 8.83 -24.52
C TYR A 315 21.49 7.43 -25.04
#